data_AF-A0A3D0S9Y9-F1
#
_entry.id   AF-A0A3D0S9Y9-F1
#
_cell.length_a   1.000
_cell.length_b   1.000
_cell.length_c   1.000
_cell.angle_alpha   90.00
_cell.angle_beta   90.00
_cell.angle_gamma   90.00
#
_symmetry.space_group_name_H-M   'P 1'
#
loop_
_entity.id
_entity.type
_entity.pdbx_description
1 polymer ?
#
loop_
_entity_poly.entity_id
_entity_poly.type
_entity_poly.pdbx_seq_one_letter_code
_entity_poly.pdbx_strand_id
1 'polypeptide(L)'
;MTAHFCPQCGQQTFTSQDNNRYQCSHCQFEMFRNVAAAVGGILVYQQHVLLVKRSKAPAAGEWDLPGGFVNPDESAEQALRRECLEETGINPGESLQYLGAWPNQYPYKTLVY
;
A
#
# COMPACT_ATOMS: atom_id res chain seq x y z
N MET A 1 -8.42 -7.86 -8.89
CA MET A 1 -7.65 -9.12 -8.84
C MET A 1 -8.57 -10.25 -9.28
N THR A 2 -8.41 -10.79 -10.48
CA THR A 2 -9.08 -12.04 -10.87
C THR A 2 -8.09 -13.18 -10.65
N ALA A 3 -8.11 -13.76 -9.45
CA ALA A 3 -7.34 -14.96 -9.17
C ALA A 3 -8.07 -16.15 -9.82
N HIS A 4 -7.64 -16.54 -11.02
CA HIS A 4 -8.31 -17.61 -11.76
C HIS A 4 -7.97 -19.01 -11.23
N PHE A 5 -6.83 -19.17 -10.55
CA PHE A 5 -6.32 -20.45 -10.06
C PHE A 5 -6.20 -20.45 -8.54
N CYS A 6 -6.50 -21.60 -7.91
CA CYS A 6 -6.35 -21.78 -6.48
C CYS A 6 -4.86 -21.85 -6.10
N PRO A 7 -4.37 -21.02 -5.16
CA PRO A 7 -2.96 -21.04 -4.77
C PRO A 7 -2.54 -22.32 -4.03
N GLN A 8 -3.49 -23.07 -3.47
CA GLN A 8 -3.20 -24.33 -2.77
C GLN A 8 -3.16 -25.55 -3.70
N CYS A 9 -4.07 -25.67 -4.67
CA CYS A 9 -4.22 -26.88 -5.50
C CYS A 9 -4.06 -26.66 -7.01
N GLY A 10 -3.92 -25.42 -7.47
CA GLY A 10 -3.73 -25.09 -8.88
C GLY A 10 -4.97 -25.20 -9.77
N GLN A 11 -6.12 -25.63 -9.26
CA GLN A 11 -7.35 -25.75 -10.04
C GLN A 11 -7.97 -24.39 -10.36
N GLN A 12 -8.60 -24.28 -11.54
CA GLN A 12 -9.30 -23.07 -12.00
C GLN A 12 -10.70 -22.93 -11.38
N THR A 13 -10.81 -23.21 -10.09
CA THR A 13 -12.06 -23.26 -9.32
C THR A 13 -12.09 -22.22 -8.20
N PHE A 14 -11.20 -21.22 -8.27
CA PHE A 14 -11.03 -20.19 -7.25
C PHE A 14 -11.82 -18.94 -7.63
N THR A 15 -12.81 -18.58 -6.83
CA THR A 15 -13.76 -17.51 -7.15
C THR A 15 -14.06 -16.65 -5.93
N SER A 16 -14.42 -15.38 -6.15
CA SER A 16 -14.88 -14.47 -5.09
C SER A 16 -16.22 -14.97 -4.57
N GLN A 17 -16.34 -15.19 -3.28
CA GLN A 17 -17.61 -15.55 -2.63
C GLN A 17 -18.35 -14.29 -2.17
N ASP A 18 -17.60 -13.31 -1.68
CA ASP A 18 -18.09 -12.01 -1.23
C ASP A 18 -17.02 -10.93 -1.51
N ASN A 19 -17.19 -9.73 -0.95
CA ASN A 19 -16.24 -8.63 -1.14
C ASN A 19 -14.85 -8.90 -0.54
N ASN A 20 -14.76 -9.75 0.47
CA ASN A 20 -13.56 -9.96 1.28
C ASN A 20 -12.99 -11.37 1.19
N ARG A 21 -13.63 -12.32 0.49
CA ARG A 21 -13.20 -13.72 0.47
C ARG A 21 -13.23 -14.33 -0.92
N TYR A 22 -12.23 -15.17 -1.17
CA TYR A 22 -12.14 -16.10 -2.27
C TYR A 22 -12.18 -17.53 -1.72
N GLN A 23 -12.81 -18.44 -2.47
CA GLN A 23 -12.88 -19.86 -2.12
C GLN A 23 -12.65 -20.74 -3.34
N CYS A 24 -11.98 -21.88 -3.10
CA CYS A 24 -11.81 -22.95 -4.08
C CYS A 24 -12.89 -24.02 -3.90
N SER A 25 -13.73 -24.26 -4.92
CA SER A 25 -14.75 -25.32 -4.84
C SER A 25 -14.20 -26.75 -4.94
N HIS A 26 -12.93 -26.92 -5.30
CA HIS A 26 -12.27 -28.24 -5.37
C HIS A 26 -11.68 -28.68 -4.03
N CYS A 27 -10.75 -27.90 -3.45
CA CYS A 27 -10.05 -28.26 -2.22
C CYS A 27 -10.56 -27.53 -0.96
N GLN A 28 -11.62 -26.71 -1.10
CA GLN A 28 -12.23 -25.93 -0.02
C GLN A 28 -11.30 -24.88 0.64
N PHE A 29 -10.15 -24.57 0.04
CA PHE A 29 -9.26 -23.51 0.50
C PHE A 29 -9.95 -22.14 0.45
N GLU A 30 -9.79 -21.35 1.50
CA GLU A 30 -10.30 -19.99 1.63
C GLU A 30 -9.16 -18.98 1.77
N MET A 31 -9.32 -17.82 1.13
CA MET A 31 -8.38 -16.70 1.20
C MET A 31 -9.12 -15.39 1.36
N PHE A 32 -8.68 -14.57 2.29
CA PHE A 32 -9.21 -13.22 2.43
C PHE A 32 -8.59 -12.27 1.40
N ARG A 33 -9.36 -11.26 0.99
CA ARG A 33 -8.87 -10.18 0.14
C ARG A 33 -8.05 -9.23 1.01
N ASN A 34 -6.74 -9.42 1.00
CA ASN A 34 -5.82 -8.53 1.71
C ASN A 34 -5.74 -7.18 1.00
N VAL A 35 -5.90 -6.10 1.76
CA VAL A 35 -5.64 -4.74 1.31
C VAL A 35 -4.16 -4.41 1.55
N ALA A 36 -3.54 -3.73 0.58
CA ALA A 36 -2.19 -3.21 0.79
C ALA A 36 -2.27 -1.96 1.67
N ALA A 37 -1.52 -1.96 2.77
CA ALA A 37 -1.37 -0.77 3.61
C ALA A 37 -0.33 0.16 3.00
N ALA A 38 -0.56 1.47 3.10
CA ALA A 38 0.39 2.51 2.71
C ALA A 38 0.36 3.62 3.76
N VAL A 39 1.47 4.34 3.87
CA VAL A 39 1.65 5.46 4.79
C VAL A 39 2.18 6.68 4.04
N GLY A 40 1.69 7.86 4.39
CA GLY A 40 2.21 9.15 3.91
C GLY A 40 2.43 10.08 5.09
N GLY A 41 3.43 10.96 4.99
CA GLY A 41 3.82 11.86 6.07
C GLY A 41 3.69 13.33 5.71
N ILE A 42 3.12 14.14 6.60
CA ILE A 42 3.21 15.60 6.55
C ILE A 42 4.40 16.02 7.41
N LEU A 43 5.54 16.25 6.78
CA LEU A 43 6.77 16.63 7.47
C LEU A 43 6.92 18.15 7.47
N VAL A 44 6.83 18.73 8.67
CA VAL A 44 6.88 20.18 8.87
C VAL A 44 8.25 20.57 9.40
N TYR A 45 8.89 21.54 8.73
CA TYR A 45 10.10 22.18 9.21
C TYR A 45 9.91 23.70 9.19
N GLN A 46 9.93 24.31 10.37
CA GLN A 46 9.58 25.72 10.57
C GLN A 46 8.16 26.02 10.01
N GLN A 47 8.07 26.77 8.91
CA GLN A 47 6.82 27.16 8.25
C GLN A 47 6.65 26.46 6.88
N HIS A 48 7.41 25.39 6.64
CA HIS A 48 7.41 24.68 5.35
C HIS A 48 7.01 23.22 5.53
N VAL A 49 6.45 22.64 4.47
CA VAL A 49 6.12 21.22 4.36
C VAL A 49 6.99 20.59 3.28
N LEU A 50 7.54 19.42 3.56
CA LEU A 50 8.27 18.63 2.56
C LEU A 50 7.28 17.99 1.58
N LEU A 51 7.53 18.18 0.28
CA LEU A 51 6.82 17.51 -0.80
C LEU A 51 7.84 16.82 -1.71
N VAL A 52 7.43 15.70 -2.29
CA VAL A 52 8.20 14.97 -3.29
C VAL A 52 7.58 15.16 -4.66
N LYS A 53 8.40 15.16 -5.72
CA LYS A 53 7.92 15.22 -7.09
C LYS A 53 7.95 13.84 -7.71
N ARG A 54 6.79 13.32 -8.09
CA ARG A 54 6.64 11.94 -8.56
C ARG A 54 7.39 11.73 -9.88
N SER A 55 8.23 10.70 -9.94
CA SER A 55 9.03 10.37 -11.13
C SER A 55 8.34 9.40 -12.09
N LYS A 56 7.23 8.77 -11.68
CA LYS A 56 6.57 7.69 -12.41
C LYS A 56 5.10 7.99 -12.68
N ALA A 57 4.60 7.50 -13.82
CA ALA A 57 3.19 7.49 -14.18
C ALA A 57 2.35 6.74 -13.11
N PRO A 58 1.05 7.04 -12.95
CA PRO A 58 0.23 7.92 -13.79
C PRO A 58 0.43 9.43 -13.54
N ALA A 59 0.85 9.82 -12.34
CA ALA A 59 0.96 11.22 -11.92
C ALA A 59 2.42 11.72 -11.93
N ALA A 60 3.17 11.42 -13.01
CA ALA A 60 4.55 11.88 -13.12
C ALA A 60 4.60 13.41 -13.20
N GLY A 61 5.47 14.03 -12.40
CA GLY A 61 5.64 15.48 -12.34
C GLY A 61 4.70 16.20 -11.36
N GLU A 62 3.73 15.49 -10.79
CA GLU A 62 2.88 16.04 -9.72
C GLU A 62 3.60 16.01 -8.36
N TRP A 63 3.13 16.85 -7.44
CA TRP A 63 3.61 16.90 -6.06
C TRP A 63 2.83 15.91 -5.19
N ASP A 64 3.54 15.28 -4.26
CA ASP A 64 2.97 14.32 -3.33
C ASP A 64 3.62 14.45 -1.95
N LEU A 65 3.03 13.82 -0.95
CA LEU A 65 3.67 13.61 0.34
C LEU A 65 4.68 12.45 0.23
N PRO A 66 5.80 12.49 0.97
CA PRO A 66 6.70 11.35 1.05
C PRO A 66 5.99 10.17 1.72
N GLY A 67 6.24 8.96 1.22
CA GLY A 67 5.61 7.75 1.74
C GLY A 67 5.46 6.65 0.70
N GLY A 68 4.90 5.53 1.12
CA GLY A 68 4.83 4.33 0.30
C GLY A 68 4.11 3.18 0.96
N PHE A 69 4.22 2.00 0.36
CA PHE A 69 3.61 0.78 0.87
C PHE A 69 4.32 0.32 2.14
N VAL A 70 3.53 -0.21 3.08
CA VAL A 70 4.05 -0.86 4.27
C VAL A 70 4.44 -2.29 3.89
N ASN A 71 5.70 -2.64 4.14
CA ASN A 71 6.23 -3.98 3.94
C ASN A 71 5.70 -4.96 4.98
N PRO A 72 5.81 -6.28 4.71
CA PRO A 72 5.64 -7.27 5.77
C PRO A 72 6.57 -6.97 6.95
N ASP A 73 6.08 -7.21 8.17
CA ASP A 73 6.83 -7.14 9.41
C ASP A 73 7.36 -5.75 9.82
N GLU A 74 6.83 -4.67 9.22
CA GLU A 74 7.10 -3.29 9.67
C GLU A 74 5.82 -2.55 10.08
N SER A 75 5.94 -1.60 11.02
CA SER A 75 4.88 -0.66 11.39
C SER A 75 4.76 0.46 10.37
N ALA A 76 3.62 1.18 10.37
CA ALA A 76 3.44 2.35 9.50
C ALA A 76 4.51 3.43 9.76
N GLU A 77 4.94 3.59 11.01
CA GLU A 77 6.00 4.52 11.39
C GLU A 77 7.38 4.06 10.90
N GLN A 78 7.65 2.75 10.88
CA GLN A 78 8.89 2.19 10.31
C GLN A 78 8.90 2.38 8.79
N ALA A 79 7.78 2.06 8.13
CA ALA A 79 7.59 2.27 6.69
C ALA A 79 7.80 3.73 6.31
N LEU A 80 7.18 4.67 7.04
CA LEU A 80 7.31 6.11 6.74
C LEU A 80 8.76 6.58 6.84
N ARG A 81 9.49 6.14 7.88
CA ARG A 81 10.92 6.48 8.04
C ARG A 81 11.76 5.93 6.89
N ARG A 82 11.53 4.67 6.51
CA ARG A 82 12.22 4.02 5.39
C ARG A 82 11.96 4.76 4.08
N GLU A 83 10.70 4.96 3.72
CA GLU A 83 10.31 5.66 2.48
C GLU A 83 10.84 7.09 2.44
N CYS A 84 10.73 7.87 3.51
CA CYS A 84 11.29 9.23 3.56
C CYS A 84 12.81 9.23 3.35
N LEU A 85 13.52 8.28 3.95
CA LEU A 85 14.97 8.17 3.77
C LEU A 85 15.33 7.76 2.34
N GLU A 86 14.61 6.80 1.75
CA GLU A 86 14.84 6.34 0.37
C GLU A 86 14.54 7.42 -0.67
N GLU A 87 13.43 8.15 -0.51
CA GLU A 87 12.97 9.14 -1.49
C GLU A 87 13.71 10.48 -1.38
N THR A 88 14.05 10.91 -0.17
CA THR A 88 14.54 12.27 0.07
C THR A 88 15.82 12.34 0.89
N GLY A 89 16.30 11.24 1.46
CA GLY A 89 17.43 11.22 2.38
C GLY A 89 17.16 11.87 3.75
N ILE A 90 15.89 12.15 4.08
CA ILE A 90 15.51 12.85 5.32
C ILE A 90 14.94 11.84 6.32
N ASN A 91 15.43 11.88 7.56
CA ASN A 91 14.85 11.14 8.68
C ASN A 91 13.78 12.00 9.37
N PRO A 92 12.51 11.55 9.46
CA PRO A 92 11.43 12.33 10.07
C PRO A 92 11.49 12.35 11.62
N GLY A 93 12.45 11.63 12.23
CA GLY A 93 12.68 11.59 13.67
C GLY A 93 11.80 10.56 14.40
N GLU A 94 11.83 10.62 15.75
CA GLU A 94 11.12 9.68 16.62
C GLU A 94 9.68 10.11 16.91
N SER A 95 9.39 11.42 16.89
CA SER A 95 8.08 11.96 17.23
C SER A 95 7.18 12.01 15.99
N LEU A 96 6.35 10.99 15.83
CA LEU A 96 5.31 10.94 14.80
C LEU A 96 3.93 11.00 15.47
N GLN A 97 3.04 11.80 14.89
CA GLN A 97 1.65 11.89 15.31
C GLN A 97 0.75 11.24 14.26
N TYR A 98 -0.03 10.24 14.68
CA TYR A 98 -1.04 9.64 13.82
C TYR A 98 -2.22 10.60 13.63
N LEU A 99 -2.55 10.89 12.37
CA LEU A 99 -3.68 11.76 12.01
C LEU A 99 -4.95 10.96 11.70
N GLY A 100 -4.81 9.77 11.11
CA GLY A 100 -5.93 8.95 10.68
C GLY A 100 -5.55 7.98 9.57
N ALA A 101 -6.54 7.17 9.18
CA ALA A 101 -6.45 6.25 8.06
C ALA A 101 -7.75 6.32 7.27
N TRP A 102 -7.63 6.24 5.95
CA TRP A 102 -8.74 6.32 5.02
C TRP A 102 -8.60 5.22 3.97
N PRO A 103 -9.73 4.68 3.45
CA PRO A 103 -9.68 3.79 2.31
C PRO A 103 -9.16 4.55 1.09
N ASN A 104 -8.34 3.89 0.28
CA ASN A 104 -7.82 4.44 -0.96
C ASN A 104 -7.95 3.40 -2.07
N GLN A 105 -8.16 3.85 -3.30
CA GLN A 105 -8.02 3.02 -4.50
C GLN A 105 -6.74 3.45 -5.19
N TYR A 106 -5.78 2.54 -5.32
CA TYR A 106 -4.48 2.85 -5.92
C TYR A 106 -4.30 2.08 -7.24
N PRO A 107 -4.48 2.75 -8.40
CA PRO A 107 -4.24 2.13 -9.70
C PRO A 107 -2.74 1.86 -9.89
N TYR A 108 -2.37 0.59 -9.86
CA TYR A 108 -1.03 0.13 -10.16
C TYR A 108 -1.04 -0.77 -11.38
N LYS A 109 -0.60 -0.23 -12.52
CA LYS A 109 -0.66 -0.90 -13.82
C LYS A 109 -2.09 -1.33 -14.15
N THR A 110 -2.35 -2.63 -14.26
CA THR A 110 -3.69 -3.20 -14.57
C THR A 110 -4.47 -3.61 -13.33
N LEU A 111 -3.91 -3.39 -12.13
CA LEU A 111 -4.54 -3.71 -10.86
C LEU A 111 -4.93 -2.43 -10.12
N VAL A 112 -6.03 -2.51 -9.39
CA VAL A 112 -6.38 -1.51 -8.39
C VAL A 112 -6.20 -2.19 -7.05
N TYR A 113 -5.28 -1.65 -6.26
CA TYR A 113 -5.17 -1.96 -4.84
C TYR A 113 -6.31 -1.28 -4.08
#